data_AF-A0A177B8T1-F1
#
_entry.id   AF-A0A177B8T1-F1
#
_cell.length_a   1.000
_cell.length_b   1.000
_cell.length_c   1.000
_cell.angle_alpha   90.00
_cell.angle_beta   90.00
_cell.angle_gamma   90.00
#
_symmetry.space_group_name_H-M   'P 1'
#
loop_
_entity.id
_entity.type
_entity.pdbx_description
1 polymer ?
#
loop_
_entity_poly.entity_id
_entity_poly.type
_entity_poly.pdbx_seq_one_letter_code
_entity_poly.pdbx_strand_id
1 'polypeptide(L)'
;MIFSIMHYLTKKPILYKFNKKKMVRASYNLYMCTAELNNFLKFMSQNEIEDSFYGWFKCLCLHTWFVESRLKREGKEGQFLNTFFTSLPVEDAAARSKFINDGRHLLSSDEKQLTCTKFAIHKLLDENINKSDCHLANAIWLCLYNPDSTKTRNLEKIVEFVRRQKLHIDQIDTKTLLKSGYIDYLNFENFQIEKKKTLKLWNEINYRIYNCRFKVL
;
A
#
# COMPACT_ATOMS: atom_id res chain seq x y z
N MET A 1 0.66 -20.99 -35.34
CA MET A 1 0.17 -21.71 -34.14
C MET A 1 1.28 -22.51 -33.44
N ILE A 2 2.04 -23.35 -34.16
CA ILE A 2 3.14 -24.16 -33.61
C ILE A 2 4.26 -23.32 -32.98
N PHE A 3 4.64 -22.18 -33.58
CA PHE A 3 5.65 -21.27 -33.02
C PHE A 3 5.27 -20.64 -31.67
N SER A 4 3.99 -20.31 -31.43
CA SER A 4 3.53 -19.81 -30.12
C SER A 4 3.55 -20.89 -29.04
N ILE A 5 3.27 -22.15 -29.40
CA ILE A 5 3.30 -23.28 -28.48
C ILE A 5 4.76 -23.64 -28.14
N MET A 6 5.66 -23.66 -29.12
CA MET A 6 7.10 -23.87 -28.87
C MET A 6 7.72 -22.75 -28.03
N HIS A 7 7.29 -21.50 -28.21
CA HIS A 7 7.71 -20.38 -27.34
C HIS A 7 7.22 -20.56 -25.89
N TYR A 8 6.04 -21.16 -25.69
CA TYR A 8 5.52 -21.45 -24.36
C TYR A 8 6.23 -22.64 -23.69
N LEU A 9 6.58 -23.66 -24.48
CA LEU A 9 7.28 -24.87 -24.02
C LEU A 9 8.79 -24.69 -23.80
N THR A 10 9.38 -23.59 -24.32
CA THR A 10 10.81 -23.25 -24.15
C THR A 10 11.08 -22.26 -23.01
N LYS A 11 10.04 -21.79 -22.30
CA LYS A 11 10.24 -20.93 -21.12
C LYS A 11 10.93 -21.73 -20.01
N LYS A 12 12.23 -21.49 -19.83
CA LYS A 12 12.96 -21.93 -18.64
C LYS A 12 12.14 -21.57 -17.40
N PRO A 13 12.02 -22.49 -16.41
CA PRO A 13 11.27 -22.21 -15.20
C PRO A 13 11.78 -20.92 -14.56
N ILE A 14 10.86 -20.03 -14.18
CA ILE A 14 11.21 -18.77 -13.54
C ILE A 14 11.87 -19.10 -12.20
N LEU A 15 13.20 -18.98 -12.17
CA LEU A 15 13.99 -19.19 -10.96
C LEU A 15 13.97 -17.91 -10.14
N TYR A 16 13.43 -17.98 -8.92
CA TYR A 16 13.44 -16.85 -7.98
C TYR A 16 14.65 -16.94 -7.05
N LYS A 17 15.29 -15.80 -6.77
CA LYS A 17 16.40 -15.70 -5.81
C LYS A 17 15.94 -15.99 -4.37
N PHE A 18 14.68 -15.72 -4.08
CA PHE A 18 14.09 -15.91 -2.75
C PHE A 18 13.01 -17.00 -2.75
N ASN A 19 12.81 -17.61 -1.58
CA ASN A 19 11.79 -18.65 -1.41
C ASN A 19 10.38 -18.05 -1.56
N LYS A 20 9.55 -18.66 -2.43
CA LYS A 20 8.18 -18.18 -2.73
C LYS A 20 7.29 -18.06 -1.49
N LYS A 21 7.28 -19.06 -0.59
CA LYS A 21 6.47 -19.01 0.64
C LYS A 21 6.88 -17.85 1.54
N LYS A 22 8.18 -17.55 1.62
CA LYS A 22 8.69 -16.39 2.35
C LYS A 22 8.28 -15.06 1.69
N MET A 23 8.31 -14.97 0.35
CA MET A 23 7.85 -13.77 -0.36
C MET A 23 6.35 -13.54 -0.21
N VAL A 24 5.53 -14.59 -0.27
CA VAL A 24 4.09 -14.50 0.01
C VAL A 24 3.87 -14.03 1.45
N ARG A 25 4.63 -14.53 2.42
CA ARG A 25 4.54 -13.99 3.78
C ARG A 25 4.96 -12.52 3.85
N ALA A 26 6.03 -12.16 3.14
CA ALA A 26 6.51 -10.78 3.08
C ALA A 26 5.44 -9.83 2.53
N SER A 27 4.63 -10.22 1.54
CA SER A 27 3.52 -9.36 1.06
C SER A 27 2.50 -9.04 2.16
N TYR A 28 2.07 -10.04 2.93
CA TYR A 28 1.15 -9.80 4.06
C TYR A 28 1.82 -8.95 5.15
N ASN A 29 3.09 -9.20 5.45
CA ASN A 29 3.83 -8.41 6.43
C ASN A 29 3.94 -6.94 6.00
N LEU A 30 4.20 -6.66 4.73
CA LEU A 30 4.23 -5.29 4.18
C LEU A 30 2.88 -4.61 4.32
N TYR A 31 1.80 -5.34 4.02
CA TYR A 31 0.45 -4.79 4.15
C TYR A 31 0.10 -4.48 5.60
N MET A 32 0.40 -5.38 6.53
CA MET A 32 0.18 -5.14 7.95
C MET A 32 1.02 -3.97 8.47
N CYS A 33 2.28 -3.83 8.04
CA CYS A 33 3.07 -2.63 8.35
C CYS A 33 2.38 -1.36 7.83
N THR A 34 1.85 -1.41 6.61
CA THR A 34 1.15 -0.28 6.00
C THR A 34 -0.14 0.08 6.75
N ALA A 35 -0.96 -0.92 7.10
CA ALA A 35 -2.26 -0.73 7.70
C ALA A 35 -2.19 -0.37 9.20
N GLU A 36 -1.20 -0.89 9.92
CA GLU A 36 -1.13 -0.79 11.39
C GLU A 36 -0.14 0.27 11.90
N LEU A 37 0.97 0.55 11.18
CA LEU A 37 1.95 1.54 11.64
C LEU A 37 1.50 2.99 11.45
N ASN A 38 0.56 3.20 10.55
CA ASN A 38 0.06 4.53 10.18
C ASN A 38 -1.23 4.84 10.95
N ASN A 39 -1.27 5.96 11.66
CA ASN A 39 -2.49 6.43 12.29
C ASN A 39 -3.31 7.23 11.26
N PHE A 40 -4.10 6.53 10.44
CA PHE A 40 -4.89 7.16 9.38
C PHE A 40 -5.94 8.15 9.91
N LEU A 41 -6.58 7.87 11.04
CA LEU A 41 -7.56 8.80 11.63
C LEU A 41 -6.92 10.13 12.03
N LYS A 42 -5.72 10.07 12.64
CA LYS A 42 -4.95 11.26 12.96
C LYS A 42 -4.49 11.98 11.68
N PHE A 43 -4.00 11.24 10.69
CA PHE A 43 -3.59 11.82 9.41
C PHE A 43 -4.76 12.52 8.71
N MET A 44 -5.94 11.92 8.69
CA MET A 44 -7.13 12.49 8.05
C MET A 44 -7.60 13.75 8.76
N SER A 45 -7.76 13.70 10.09
CA SER A 45 -8.20 14.85 10.90
C SER A 45 -7.24 16.04 10.79
N GLN A 46 -5.92 15.81 10.77
CA GLN A 46 -4.92 16.88 10.64
C GLN A 46 -4.89 17.55 9.26
N ASN A 47 -5.36 16.84 8.23
CA ASN A 47 -5.29 17.28 6.83
C ASN A 47 -6.65 17.60 6.24
N GLU A 48 -7.70 17.66 7.07
CA GLU A 48 -9.07 17.98 6.65
C GLU A 48 -9.60 17.00 5.58
N ILE A 49 -9.13 15.76 5.60
CA ILE A 49 -9.68 14.67 4.79
C ILE A 49 -10.96 14.21 5.47
N GLU A 50 -12.01 13.97 4.69
CA GLU A 50 -13.31 13.53 5.18
C GLU A 50 -13.19 12.29 6.07
N ASP A 51 -13.76 12.34 7.28
CA ASP A 51 -13.83 11.21 8.21
C ASP A 51 -14.88 10.19 7.75
N SER A 52 -14.55 9.49 6.67
CA SER A 52 -15.39 8.48 6.04
C SER A 52 -14.59 7.22 5.74
N PHE A 53 -15.30 6.11 5.54
CA PHE A 53 -14.70 4.86 5.05
C PHE A 53 -13.87 5.09 3.78
N TYR A 54 -14.35 5.95 2.88
CA TYR A 54 -13.67 6.26 1.63
C TYR A 54 -12.44 7.17 1.85
N GLY A 55 -12.51 8.13 2.76
CA GLY A 55 -11.35 8.93 3.19
C GLY A 55 -10.23 8.07 3.78
N TRP A 56 -10.58 7.11 4.64
CA TRP A 56 -9.64 6.11 5.18
C TRP A 56 -9.04 5.25 4.06
N PHE A 57 -9.88 4.76 3.15
CA PHE A 57 -9.43 3.92 2.03
C PHE A 57 -8.48 4.67 1.08
N LYS A 58 -8.75 5.95 0.78
CA LYS A 58 -7.84 6.82 0.01
C LYS A 58 -6.48 6.96 0.68
N CYS A 59 -6.45 7.15 2.01
CA CYS A 59 -5.21 7.21 2.79
C CYS A 59 -4.43 5.88 2.73
N LEU A 60 -5.12 4.75 2.86
CA LEU A 60 -4.54 3.42 2.69
C LEU A 60 -3.99 3.23 1.27
N CYS A 61 -4.71 3.68 0.24
CA CYS A 61 -4.25 3.62 -1.15
C CYS A 61 -2.96 4.43 -1.38
N LEU A 62 -2.86 5.64 -0.80
CA LEU A 62 -1.64 6.44 -0.83
C LEU A 62 -0.46 5.69 -0.17
N HIS A 63 -0.68 5.07 0.99
CA HIS A 63 0.42 4.43 1.72
C HIS A 63 0.87 3.11 1.08
N THR A 64 -0.06 2.37 0.48
CA THR A 64 0.23 1.15 -0.29
C THR A 64 0.93 1.48 -1.60
N TRP A 65 0.65 2.63 -2.22
CA TRP A 65 1.37 3.09 -3.41
C TRP A 65 2.87 3.21 -3.18
N PHE A 66 3.33 3.72 -2.03
CA PHE A 66 4.77 3.77 -1.75
C PHE A 66 5.42 2.39 -1.84
N VAL A 67 4.76 1.37 -1.28
CA VAL A 67 5.24 -0.02 -1.30
C VAL A 67 5.19 -0.61 -2.71
N GLU A 68 4.07 -0.46 -3.43
CA GLU A 68 3.94 -0.96 -4.80
C GLU A 68 4.98 -0.31 -5.72
N SER A 69 5.18 1.01 -5.62
CA SER A 69 6.18 1.75 -6.40
C SER A 69 7.60 1.22 -6.13
N ARG A 70 7.89 0.83 -4.89
CA ARG A 70 9.18 0.24 -4.49
C ARG A 70 9.34 -1.18 -5.01
N LEU A 71 8.29 -2.01 -4.94
CA LEU A 71 8.29 -3.39 -5.41
C LEU A 71 8.48 -3.49 -6.93
N LYS A 72 7.95 -2.54 -7.71
CA LYS A 72 8.16 -2.46 -9.17
C LYS A 72 9.64 -2.41 -9.56
N ARG A 73 10.53 -1.94 -8.67
CA ARG A 73 11.99 -1.85 -8.90
C ARG A 73 12.74 -3.16 -8.62
N GLU A 74 12.07 -4.16 -8.05
CA GLU A 74 12.68 -5.44 -7.62
C GLU A 74 12.59 -6.55 -8.66
N GLY A 75 12.32 -6.20 -9.92
CA GLY A 75 12.22 -7.16 -11.02
C GLY A 75 11.14 -8.23 -10.78
N LYS A 76 11.45 -9.48 -11.15
CA LYS A 76 10.51 -10.62 -11.08
C LYS A 76 10.11 -10.98 -9.66
N GLU A 77 11.00 -10.87 -8.67
CA GLU A 77 10.69 -11.13 -7.26
C GLU A 77 9.73 -10.09 -6.72
N GLY A 78 9.95 -8.81 -7.05
CA GLY A 78 9.02 -7.73 -6.74
C GLY A 78 7.66 -7.93 -7.37
N GLN A 79 7.64 -8.27 -8.67
CA GLN A 79 6.40 -8.56 -9.40
C GLN A 79 5.62 -9.72 -8.76
N PHE A 80 6.31 -10.82 -8.43
CA PHE A 80 5.69 -11.97 -7.79
C PHE A 80 5.07 -11.62 -6.44
N LEU A 81 5.79 -10.88 -5.60
CA LEU A 81 5.27 -10.43 -4.32
C LEU A 81 4.09 -9.47 -4.51
N ASN A 82 4.20 -8.53 -5.46
CA ASN A 82 3.17 -7.53 -5.75
C ASN A 82 1.84 -8.16 -6.19
N THR A 83 1.85 -9.33 -6.85
CA THR A 83 0.63 -10.09 -7.19
C THR A 83 -0.22 -10.40 -5.95
N PHE A 84 0.40 -10.62 -4.79
CA PHE A 84 -0.31 -10.85 -3.53
C PHE A 84 -0.58 -9.56 -2.76
N PHE A 85 0.35 -8.60 -2.78
CA PHE A 85 0.20 -7.35 -2.03
C PHE A 85 -0.92 -6.47 -2.59
N THR A 86 -1.06 -6.42 -3.92
CA THR A 86 -1.89 -5.41 -4.59
C THR A 86 -3.39 -5.56 -4.32
N SER A 87 -3.89 -6.76 -4.02
CA SER A 87 -5.31 -7.00 -3.74
C SER A 87 -5.70 -6.71 -2.28
N LEU A 88 -4.74 -6.80 -1.35
CA LEU A 88 -4.98 -6.70 0.09
C LEU A 88 -5.73 -5.43 0.55
N PRO A 89 -5.46 -4.22 0.00
CA PRO A 89 -6.18 -3.03 0.43
C PRO A 89 -7.69 -3.12 0.12
N VAL A 90 -8.05 -3.68 -1.04
CA VAL A 90 -9.45 -3.84 -1.44
C VAL A 90 -10.11 -4.96 -0.65
N GLU A 91 -9.39 -6.06 -0.40
CA GLU A 91 -9.87 -7.17 0.43
C GLU A 91 -10.16 -6.71 1.88
N ASP A 92 -9.29 -5.91 2.48
CA ASP A 92 -9.50 -5.33 3.83
C ASP A 92 -10.67 -4.36 3.83
N ALA A 93 -10.76 -3.48 2.82
CA ALA A 93 -11.89 -2.58 2.67
C ALA A 93 -13.22 -3.35 2.54
N ALA A 94 -13.26 -4.42 1.75
CA ALA A 94 -14.43 -5.28 1.58
C ALA A 94 -14.76 -6.10 2.83
N ALA A 95 -13.77 -6.47 3.64
CA ALA A 95 -14.00 -7.10 4.93
C ALA A 95 -14.59 -6.10 5.94
N ARG A 96 -14.07 -4.87 5.97
CA ARG A 96 -14.49 -3.80 6.89
C ARG A 96 -15.89 -3.27 6.58
N SER A 97 -16.24 -3.15 5.31
CA SER A 97 -17.55 -2.66 4.87
C SER A 97 -18.71 -3.53 5.38
N LYS A 98 -18.48 -4.82 5.64
CA LYS A 98 -19.50 -5.70 6.26
C LYS A 98 -19.92 -5.20 7.63
N PHE A 99 -19.03 -4.60 8.42
CA PHE A 99 -19.39 -4.04 9.72
C PHE A 99 -20.21 -2.75 9.61
N ILE A 100 -20.11 -2.06 8.47
CA ILE A 100 -20.85 -0.83 8.17
C ILE A 100 -22.23 -1.17 7.57
N ASN A 101 -22.31 -2.25 6.80
CA ASN A 101 -23.50 -2.64 6.03
C ASN A 101 -24.35 -3.75 6.70
N ASP A 102 -24.35 -3.84 8.03
CA ASP A 102 -25.07 -4.86 8.81
C ASP A 102 -24.77 -6.31 8.39
N GLY A 103 -23.49 -6.61 8.17
CA GLY A 103 -23.00 -7.92 7.77
C GLY A 103 -23.12 -8.21 6.26
N ARG A 104 -23.73 -7.31 5.48
CA ARG A 104 -23.86 -7.51 4.02
C ARG A 104 -22.52 -7.31 3.33
N HIS A 105 -22.21 -8.24 2.43
CA HIS A 105 -21.08 -8.11 1.52
C HIS A 105 -21.26 -6.89 0.61
N LEU A 106 -20.14 -6.29 0.20
CA LEU A 106 -20.17 -5.34 -0.91
C LEU A 106 -20.71 -6.02 -2.16
N LEU A 107 -21.41 -5.25 -2.98
CA LEU A 107 -21.72 -5.69 -4.33
C LEU A 107 -20.42 -5.73 -5.14
N SER A 108 -20.40 -6.57 -6.16
CA SER A 108 -19.24 -6.65 -7.07
C SER A 108 -18.92 -5.30 -7.74
N SER A 109 -19.94 -4.44 -7.92
CA SER A 109 -19.79 -3.06 -8.38
C SER A 109 -18.94 -2.21 -7.42
N ASP A 110 -19.10 -2.41 -6.12
CA ASP A 110 -18.47 -1.57 -5.09
C ASP A 110 -16.99 -1.97 -4.93
N GLU A 111 -16.70 -3.28 -4.93
CA GLU A 111 -15.32 -3.78 -4.95
C GLU A 111 -14.57 -3.34 -6.21
N LYS A 112 -15.26 -3.34 -7.36
CA LYS A 112 -14.72 -2.79 -8.62
C LYS A 112 -14.43 -1.30 -8.47
N GLN A 113 -15.31 -0.53 -7.83
CA GLN A 113 -15.09 0.90 -7.60
C GLN A 113 -13.90 1.15 -6.67
N LEU A 114 -13.74 0.38 -5.60
CA LEU A 114 -12.55 0.44 -4.72
C LEU A 114 -11.27 0.13 -5.49
N THR A 115 -11.31 -0.90 -6.34
CA THR A 115 -10.19 -1.27 -7.21
C THR A 115 -9.83 -0.15 -8.19
N CYS A 116 -10.82 0.42 -8.89
CA CYS A 116 -10.62 1.54 -9.80
C CYS A 116 -10.05 2.77 -9.07
N THR A 117 -10.58 3.08 -7.88
CA THR A 117 -10.10 4.19 -7.04
C THR A 117 -8.62 4.00 -6.72
N LYS A 118 -8.23 2.82 -6.24
CA LYS A 118 -6.84 2.51 -5.90
C LYS A 118 -5.93 2.72 -7.10
N PHE A 119 -6.28 2.15 -8.26
CA PHE A 119 -5.45 2.28 -9.47
C PHE A 119 -5.39 3.72 -10.00
N ALA A 120 -6.49 4.48 -9.91
CA ALA A 120 -6.50 5.89 -10.29
C ALA A 120 -5.54 6.70 -9.41
N ILE A 121 -5.58 6.52 -8.09
CA ILE A 121 -4.66 7.17 -7.15
C ILE A 121 -3.20 6.82 -7.47
N HIS A 122 -2.91 5.52 -7.65
CA HIS A 122 -1.55 5.05 -7.93
C HIS A 122 -1.03 5.62 -9.25
N LYS A 123 -1.86 5.68 -10.28
CA LYS A 123 -1.52 6.23 -11.59
C LYS A 123 -1.23 7.72 -11.53
N LEU A 124 -2.08 8.49 -10.84
CA LEU A 124 -1.88 9.93 -10.62
C LEU A 124 -0.56 10.20 -9.90
N LEU A 125 -0.25 9.43 -8.86
CA LEU A 125 1.00 9.60 -8.11
C LEU A 125 2.23 9.19 -8.93
N ASP A 126 2.18 8.06 -9.65
CA ASP A 126 3.25 7.62 -10.56
C ASP A 126 3.61 8.71 -11.59
N GLU A 127 2.61 9.43 -12.12
CA GLU A 127 2.83 10.48 -13.12
C GLU A 127 3.37 11.79 -12.56
N ASN A 128 3.09 12.10 -11.29
CA ASN A 128 3.37 13.42 -10.71
C ASN A 128 4.50 13.40 -9.67
N ILE A 129 4.92 12.22 -9.18
CA ILE A 129 6.00 12.13 -8.18
C ILE A 129 7.34 12.68 -8.67
N ASN A 130 7.61 12.76 -9.98
CA ASN A 130 8.86 13.33 -10.49
C ASN A 130 8.68 14.74 -11.09
N LYS A 131 7.48 15.33 -10.98
CA LYS A 131 7.18 16.68 -11.47
C LYS A 131 7.38 17.73 -10.38
N SER A 132 7.04 18.99 -10.66
CA SER A 132 7.10 20.06 -9.65
C SER A 132 6.09 19.85 -8.53
N ASP A 133 6.30 20.52 -7.39
CA ASP A 133 5.42 20.38 -6.23
C ASP A 133 4.00 20.87 -6.48
N CYS A 134 3.79 21.80 -7.41
CA CYS A 134 2.46 22.19 -7.86
C CYS A 134 1.71 21.02 -8.53
N HIS A 135 2.40 20.23 -9.36
CA HIS A 135 1.79 19.06 -10.01
C HIS A 135 1.49 17.96 -9.00
N LEU A 136 2.41 17.73 -8.06
CA LEU A 136 2.21 16.75 -7.00
C LEU A 136 1.10 17.18 -6.04
N ALA A 137 1.01 18.46 -5.69
CA ALA A 137 -0.08 19.04 -4.89
C ALA A 137 -1.43 18.79 -5.55
N ASN A 138 -1.54 19.09 -6.86
CA ASN A 138 -2.77 18.82 -7.61
C ASN A 138 -3.12 17.33 -7.65
N ALA A 139 -2.14 16.44 -7.85
CA ALA A 139 -2.38 15.01 -7.81
C ALA A 139 -2.87 14.54 -6.44
N ILE A 140 -2.22 14.99 -5.35
CA ILE A 140 -2.63 14.69 -3.97
C ILE A 140 -4.04 15.21 -3.69
N TRP A 141 -4.35 16.42 -4.16
CA TRP A 141 -5.68 17.00 -4.04
C TRP A 141 -6.76 16.08 -4.64
N LEU A 142 -6.57 15.69 -5.91
CA LEU A 142 -7.49 14.79 -6.62
C LEU A 142 -7.57 13.39 -5.99
N CYS A 143 -6.49 12.91 -5.38
CA CYS A 143 -6.43 11.60 -4.76
C CYS A 143 -7.17 11.55 -3.40
N LEU A 144 -6.97 12.55 -2.55
CA LEU A 144 -7.37 12.50 -1.15
C LEU A 144 -8.67 13.24 -0.86
N TYR A 145 -8.93 14.36 -1.54
CA TYR A 145 -10.05 15.23 -1.23
C TYR A 145 -11.27 14.92 -2.09
N ASN A 146 -12.45 15.35 -1.65
CA ASN A 146 -13.66 15.30 -2.45
C ASN A 146 -13.74 16.55 -3.33
N PRO A 147 -14.42 16.50 -4.50
CA PRO A 147 -14.49 17.63 -5.43
C PRO A 147 -15.01 18.92 -4.78
N ASP A 148 -15.94 18.80 -3.82
CA ASP A 148 -16.56 19.92 -3.13
C ASP A 148 -15.75 20.40 -1.91
N SER A 149 -14.57 19.81 -1.66
CA SER A 149 -13.70 20.26 -0.58
C SER A 149 -13.17 21.65 -0.89
N THR A 150 -13.47 22.62 -0.02
CA THR A 150 -12.89 23.97 -0.06
C THR A 150 -11.71 24.13 0.89
N LYS A 151 -11.39 23.05 1.62
CA LYS A 151 -10.43 23.01 2.71
C LYS A 151 -9.12 22.37 2.23
N THR A 152 -8.08 23.17 2.09
CA THR A 152 -6.75 22.79 1.57
C THR A 152 -5.66 22.86 2.63
N ARG A 153 -6.01 22.99 3.92
CA ARG A 153 -5.01 23.23 4.96
C ARG A 153 -4.01 22.08 4.96
N ASN A 154 -2.73 22.44 4.95
CA ASN A 154 -1.59 21.53 4.99
C ASN A 154 -1.27 20.75 3.69
N LEU A 155 -1.84 21.08 2.53
CA LEU A 155 -1.48 20.41 1.26
C LEU A 155 0.04 20.43 0.98
N GLU A 156 0.70 21.57 1.25
CA GLU A 156 2.17 21.69 1.19
C GLU A 156 2.89 20.66 2.08
N LYS A 157 2.42 20.49 3.32
CA LYS A 157 2.97 19.52 4.26
C LYS A 157 2.76 18.08 3.78
N ILE A 158 1.63 17.79 3.14
CA ILE A 158 1.38 16.46 2.54
C ILE A 158 2.30 16.24 1.35
N VAL A 159 2.54 17.26 0.51
CA VAL A 159 3.51 17.17 -0.60
C VAL A 159 4.90 16.84 -0.05
N GLU A 160 5.36 17.59 0.96
CA GLU A 160 6.64 17.33 1.63
C GLU A 160 6.69 15.91 2.23
N PHE A 161 5.62 15.49 2.91
CA PHE A 161 5.48 14.14 3.45
C PHE A 161 5.65 13.10 2.35
N VAL A 162 4.92 13.21 1.24
CA VAL A 162 4.94 12.24 0.14
C VAL A 162 6.34 12.14 -0.45
N ARG A 163 7.05 13.27 -0.62
CA ARG A 163 8.44 13.29 -1.10
C ARG A 163 9.38 12.55 -0.16
N ARG A 164 9.35 12.91 1.13
CA ARG A 164 10.22 12.33 2.16
C ARG A 164 9.92 10.84 2.36
N GLN A 165 8.64 10.47 2.38
CA GLN A 165 8.18 9.11 2.56
C GLN A 165 8.58 8.23 1.36
N LYS A 166 8.47 8.75 0.13
CA LYS A 166 8.93 8.06 -1.08
C LYS A 166 10.44 7.79 -1.02
N LEU A 167 11.23 8.82 -0.70
CA LEU A 167 12.68 8.71 -0.57
C LEU A 167 13.07 7.69 0.50
N HIS A 168 12.41 7.74 1.66
CA HIS A 168 12.63 6.82 2.77
C HIS A 168 12.36 5.36 2.36
N ILE A 169 11.20 5.08 1.77
CA ILE A 169 10.85 3.72 1.33
C ILE A 169 11.75 3.23 0.19
N ASP A 170 12.21 4.13 -0.68
CA ASP A 170 13.18 3.82 -1.74
C ASP A 170 14.54 3.35 -1.23
N GLN A 171 14.92 3.73 -0.01
CA GLN A 171 16.19 3.35 0.62
C GLN A 171 16.14 1.99 1.33
N ILE A 172 14.96 1.37 1.45
CA ILE A 172 14.83 0.07 2.12
C ILE A 172 15.55 -1.02 1.31
N ASP A 173 16.38 -1.80 2.01
CA ASP A 173 17.13 -2.91 1.45
C ASP A 173 16.21 -3.99 0.84
N THR A 174 16.56 -4.44 -0.36
CA THR A 174 15.85 -5.47 -1.13
C THR A 174 15.64 -6.75 -0.33
N LYS A 175 16.65 -7.23 0.41
CA LYS A 175 16.53 -8.48 1.16
C LYS A 175 15.56 -8.31 2.33
N THR A 176 15.59 -7.18 3.02
CA THR A 176 14.60 -6.83 4.06
C THR A 176 13.19 -6.81 3.47
N LEU A 177 12.99 -6.07 2.38
CA LEU A 177 11.70 -5.92 1.71
C LEU A 177 11.12 -7.27 1.25
N LEU A 178 11.91 -8.09 0.54
CA LEU A 178 11.42 -9.30 -0.12
C LEU A 178 11.43 -10.57 0.77
N LYS A 179 12.25 -10.62 1.83
CA LYS A 179 12.28 -11.78 2.75
C LYS A 179 11.45 -11.56 4.01
N SER A 180 11.59 -10.40 4.63
CA SER A 180 10.93 -10.12 5.91
C SER A 180 9.58 -9.45 5.70
N GLY A 181 9.47 -8.58 4.70
CA GLY A 181 8.31 -7.70 4.52
C GLY A 181 8.21 -6.63 5.60
N TYR A 182 9.31 -6.32 6.29
CA TYR A 182 9.37 -5.20 7.22
C TYR A 182 9.60 -3.90 6.48
N ILE A 183 8.79 -2.90 6.79
CA ILE A 183 8.97 -1.50 6.42
C ILE A 183 8.55 -0.62 7.60
N ASP A 184 9.09 0.59 7.66
CA ASP A 184 8.64 1.63 8.57
C ASP A 184 8.22 2.89 7.79
N TYR A 185 7.43 3.72 8.45
CA TYR A 185 6.90 4.96 7.90
C TYR A 185 7.41 6.15 8.72
N LEU A 186 7.60 7.28 8.05
CA LEU A 186 7.85 8.54 8.72
C LEU A 186 6.55 9.00 9.39
N ASN A 187 6.64 9.52 10.61
CA ASN A 187 5.50 10.17 11.23
C ASN A 187 5.21 11.49 10.47
N PHE A 188 3.94 11.75 10.15
CA PHE A 188 3.51 12.93 9.40
C PHE A 188 3.83 14.26 10.09
N GLU A 189 3.86 14.31 11.43
CA GLU A 189 4.06 15.54 12.19
C GLU A 189 5.50 16.02 12.16
N ASN A 190 6.45 15.11 12.34
CA ASN A 190 7.86 15.41 12.58
C ASN A 190 8.81 14.79 11.53
N PHE A 191 8.30 14.02 10.58
CA PHE A 191 9.06 13.30 9.55
C PHE A 191 10.15 12.37 10.12
N GLN A 192 9.94 11.83 11.31
CA GLN A 192 10.85 10.90 11.97
C GLN A 192 10.24 9.50 12.12
N ILE A 193 11.11 8.50 12.18
CA ILE A 193 10.71 7.11 12.44
C ILE A 193 10.62 6.90 13.94
N GLU A 194 9.45 6.49 14.42
CA GLU A 194 9.24 6.10 15.82
C GLU A 194 9.73 4.66 16.09
N LYS A 195 11.04 4.40 15.89
CA LYS A 195 11.64 3.05 15.85
C LYS A 195 11.18 2.11 16.97
N LYS A 196 11.13 2.60 18.22
CA LYS A 196 10.70 1.79 19.38
C LYS A 196 9.26 1.30 19.24
N LYS A 197 8.36 2.18 18.82
CA LYS A 197 6.93 1.87 18.60
C LYS A 197 6.76 0.95 17.39
N THR A 198 7.45 1.25 16.30
CA THR A 198 7.41 0.43 15.08
C THR A 198 7.89 -0.99 15.34
N LEU A 199 9.00 -1.16 16.06
CA LEU A 199 9.53 -2.48 16.39
C LEU A 199 8.60 -3.26 17.32
N LYS A 200 7.99 -2.59 18.31
CA LYS A 200 6.97 -3.20 19.18
C LYS A 200 5.80 -3.73 18.36
N LEU A 201 5.20 -2.88 17.52
CA LEU A 201 4.06 -3.26 16.70
C LEU A 201 4.42 -4.35 15.68
N TRP A 202 5.61 -4.30 15.10
CA TRP A 202 6.14 -5.33 14.21
C TRP A 202 6.21 -6.71 14.88
N ASN A 203 6.68 -6.77 16.12
CA ASN A 203 6.75 -8.02 16.88
C ASN A 203 5.34 -8.56 17.16
N GLU A 204 4.38 -7.69 17.49
CA GLU A 204 2.98 -8.06 17.69
C GLU A 204 2.34 -8.58 16.39
N ILE A 205 2.53 -7.88 15.26
CA ILE A 205 2.05 -8.28 13.93
C ILE A 205 2.60 -9.66 13.56
N ASN A 206 3.91 -9.86 13.68
CA ASN A 206 4.52 -11.14 13.34
C ASN A 206 3.98 -12.25 14.22
N TYR A 207 3.88 -12.02 15.53
CA TYR A 207 3.31 -12.99 16.46
C TYR A 207 1.89 -13.40 16.03
N ARG A 208 1.02 -12.43 15.69
CA ARG A 208 -0.34 -12.71 15.18
C ARG A 208 -0.29 -13.54 13.89
N ILE A 209 0.52 -13.16 12.90
CA ILE A 209 0.62 -13.88 11.62
C ILE A 209 1.18 -15.30 11.81
N TYR A 210 2.14 -15.50 12.72
CA TYR A 210 2.67 -16.82 13.06
C TYR A 210 1.59 -17.71 13.70
N ASN A 211 0.74 -17.16 14.56
CA ASN A 211 -0.23 -17.94 15.33
C ASN A 211 -1.59 -18.11 14.64
N CYS A 212 -2.00 -17.22 13.75
CA CYS A 212 -3.23 -17.38 12.98
C CYS A 212 -3.13 -18.46 11.89
N ARG A 213 -1.91 -18.88 11.50
CA ARG A 213 -1.68 -19.82 10.39
C ARG A 213 -1.77 -21.32 10.73
N PHE A 214 -2.22 -21.69 11.93
CA PHE A 214 -2.60 -23.08 12.25
C PHE A 214 -4.06 -23.45 11.94
N LYS A 215 -4.85 -22.56 11.31
CA LYS A 215 -6.26 -22.85 10.97
C LYS A 215 -6.63 -22.83 9.49
N VAL A 216 -5.74 -22.46 8.58
CA VAL A 216 -6.03 -22.40 7.14
C VAL A 216 -4.81 -22.82 6.32
N LEU A 217 -4.45 -24.10 6.44
CA LEU A 217 -3.74 -24.90 5.43
C LEU A 217 -4.26 -26.32 5.53
#